data_AF-A0A0S3PTL5-F1
#
_entry.id   AF-A0A0S3PTL5-F1
#
_cell.length_a   1.000
_cell.length_b   1.000
_cell.length_c   1.000
_cell.angle_alpha   90.00
_cell.angle_beta   90.00
_cell.angle_gamma   90.00
#
_symmetry.space_group_name_H-M   'P 1'
#
loop_
_entity.id
_entity.type
_entity.pdbx_description
1 polymer ?
#
loop_
_entity_poly.entity_id
_entity_poly.type
_entity_poly.pdbx_seq_one_letter_code
_entity_poly.pdbx_strand_id
1 'polypeptide(L)'
;MLRALNILVVTALVMSAAWVYKIKFEATVQLEQVSKMRAQIRRERDAIAILRAEWARLDSPNRIQELAQRHLKSKPIEVAQFDTLDNLPDRPVPIVPPGTQDPIGAIIEKFADDEVVTGSVPAAPRQGQR
;
A
#
# COMPACT_ATOMS: atom_id res chain seq x y z
N MET A 1 63.94 51.03 -7.74
CA MET A 1 62.81 50.87 -6.79
C MET A 1 61.45 50.91 -7.48
N LEU A 2 61.15 51.90 -8.35
CA LEU A 2 59.88 51.98 -9.09
C LEU A 2 59.54 50.73 -9.96
N ARG A 3 60.55 50.10 -10.58
CA ARG A 3 60.36 48.91 -11.42
C ARG A 3 59.83 47.69 -10.65
N ALA A 4 60.29 47.49 -9.41
CA ALA A 4 59.83 46.40 -8.56
C ALA A 4 58.36 46.61 -8.12
N LEU A 5 58.01 47.86 -7.80
CA LEU A 5 56.62 48.25 -7.51
C LEU A 5 55.70 47.97 -8.70
N ASN A 6 56.11 48.37 -9.91
CA ASN A 6 55.32 48.14 -11.12
C ASN A 6 55.10 46.65 -11.40
N ILE A 7 56.15 45.82 -11.22
CA ILE A 7 56.03 44.37 -11.37
C ILE A 7 55.02 43.81 -10.36
N LEU A 8 55.10 44.21 -9.09
CA LEU A 8 54.17 43.78 -8.05
C LEU A 8 52.72 44.15 -8.38
N VAL A 9 52.48 45.39 -8.84
CA VAL A 9 51.14 45.86 -9.21
C VAL A 9 50.60 45.08 -10.41
N VAL A 10 51.43 44.81 -11.43
CA VAL A 10 51.02 43.99 -12.58
C VAL A 10 50.71 42.56 -12.15
N THR A 11 51.52 41.96 -11.26
CA THR A 11 51.24 40.62 -10.72
C THR A 11 49.94 40.60 -9.92
N ALA A 12 49.69 41.60 -9.09
CA ALA A 12 48.45 41.74 -8.33
C ALA A 12 47.23 41.89 -9.26
N LEU A 13 47.36 42.66 -10.35
CA LEU A 13 46.31 42.82 -11.36
C LEU A 13 45.98 41.47 -12.04
N VAL A 14 47.00 40.73 -12.48
CA VAL A 14 46.83 39.43 -13.14
C VAL A 14 46.19 38.42 -12.17
N MET A 15 46.63 38.38 -10.92
CA MET A 15 46.04 37.54 -9.87
C MET A 15 44.56 37.87 -9.63
N SER A 16 44.22 39.16 -9.55
CA SER A 16 42.84 39.62 -9.39
C SER A 16 41.96 39.21 -10.57
N ALA A 17 42.44 39.41 -11.80
CA ALA A 17 41.72 38.98 -13.02
C ALA A 17 41.50 37.46 -13.06
N ALA A 18 42.53 36.67 -12.70
CA ALA A 18 42.42 35.22 -12.62
C ALA A 18 41.42 34.77 -11.55
N TRP A 19 41.38 35.45 -10.39
CA TRP A 19 40.44 35.16 -9.31
C TRP A 19 38.98 35.39 -9.72
N VAL A 20 38.70 36.52 -10.37
CA VAL A 20 37.34 36.81 -10.89
C VAL A 20 36.92 35.79 -11.93
N TYR A 21 37.83 35.39 -12.82
CA TYR A 21 37.54 34.35 -13.81
C TYR A 21 37.23 33.00 -13.15
N LYS A 22 38.00 32.62 -12.11
CA LYS A 22 37.76 31.41 -11.32
C LYS A 22 36.35 31.40 -10.72
N ILE A 23 35.93 32.49 -10.08
CA ILE A 23 34.57 32.62 -9.51
C ILE A 23 33.49 32.43 -10.58
N LYS A 24 33.63 33.09 -11.74
CA LYS A 24 32.66 32.96 -12.83
C LYS A 24 32.61 31.54 -13.40
N PHE A 25 33.76 30.88 -13.50
CA PHE A 25 33.87 29.53 -14.04
C PHE A 25 33.26 28.49 -13.09
N GLU A 26 33.55 28.61 -11.79
CA GLU A 26 32.98 27.74 -10.75
C GLU A 26 31.45 27.85 -10.69
N ALA A 27 30.90 29.06 -10.83
CA ALA A 27 29.45 29.26 -10.89
C ALA A 27 28.81 28.56 -12.10
N THR A 28 29.49 28.57 -13.25
CA THR A 28 28.96 27.98 -14.50
C THR A 28 28.98 26.45 -14.45
N VAL A 29 30.04 25.85 -13.92
CA VAL A 29 30.18 24.39 -13.81
C VAL A 29 29.16 23.80 -12.81
N GLN A 30 28.91 24.48 -11.69
CA GLN A 30 27.93 24.03 -10.70
C GLN A 30 26.49 24.14 -11.23
N LEU A 31 26.17 25.17 -12.01
CA LEU A 31 24.87 25.30 -12.68
C LEU A 31 24.61 24.14 -13.66
N GLU A 32 25.62 23.70 -14.39
CA GLU A 32 25.50 22.56 -15.30
C GLU A 32 25.19 21.27 -14.53
N GLN A 33 25.88 21.01 -13.41
CA GLN A 33 25.63 19.84 -12.58
C GLN A 33 24.22 19.84 -11.97
N VAL A 34 23.76 20.99 -11.44
CA VAL A 34 22.40 21.12 -10.89
C VAL A 34 21.35 20.92 -11.97
N SER A 35 21.57 21.42 -13.20
CA SER A 35 20.64 21.23 -14.30
C SER A 35 20.53 19.77 -14.73
N LYS A 36 21.65 19.03 -14.78
CA LYS A 36 21.70 17.59 -15.05
C LYS A 36 20.94 16.80 -13.99
N MET A 37 21.19 17.10 -12.71
CA MET A 37 20.50 16.43 -11.60
C MET A 37 18.98 16.71 -11.62
N ARG A 38 18.57 17.97 -11.87
CA ARG A 38 17.15 18.30 -12.04
C ARG A 38 16.51 17.58 -13.23
N ALA A 39 17.25 17.37 -14.32
CA ALA A 39 16.75 16.60 -15.46
C ALA A 39 16.57 15.12 -15.12
N GLN A 40 17.48 14.53 -14.34
CA GLN A 40 17.34 13.15 -13.84
C GLN A 40 16.12 13.00 -12.93
N ILE A 41 15.93 13.92 -11.97
CA ILE A 41 14.76 13.91 -11.07
C ILE A 41 13.44 13.98 -11.87
N ARG A 42 13.38 14.79 -12.92
CA ARG A 42 12.18 14.85 -13.79
C ARG A 42 11.90 13.52 -14.46
N ARG A 43 12.93 12.88 -15.05
CA ARG A 43 12.79 11.57 -15.70
C ARG A 43 12.30 10.50 -14.73
N GLU A 44 12.83 10.47 -13.51
CA GLU A 44 12.39 9.53 -12.47
C GLU A 44 10.94 9.76 -12.06
N ARG A 45 10.52 11.03 -11.91
CA ARG A 45 9.12 11.37 -11.61
C ARG A 45 8.18 10.94 -12.73
N ASP A 46 8.57 11.11 -13.98
CA ASP A 46 7.78 10.68 -15.13
C ASP A 46 7.63 9.14 -15.15
N ALA A 47 8.70 8.41 -14.85
CA ALA A 47 8.65 6.95 -14.72
C ALA A 47 7.71 6.50 -13.59
N ILE A 48 7.76 7.15 -12.42
CA ILE A 48 6.86 6.86 -11.30
C ILE A 48 5.39 7.13 -11.69
N ALA A 49 5.12 8.20 -12.44
CA ALA A 49 3.77 8.53 -12.88
C ALA A 49 3.20 7.44 -13.80
N ILE A 50 4.01 6.92 -14.72
CA ILE A 50 3.64 5.80 -15.60
C ILE A 50 3.34 4.55 -14.77
N LEU A 51 4.24 4.16 -13.85
CA LEU A 51 4.04 2.99 -13.00
C LEU A 51 2.77 3.12 -12.14
N ARG A 52 2.47 4.31 -11.61
CA ARG A 52 1.23 4.56 -10.87
C ARG A 52 -0.01 4.41 -11.75
N ALA A 53 0.05 4.84 -13.00
CA ALA A 53 -1.05 4.67 -13.95
C ALA A 53 -1.28 3.18 -14.27
N GLU A 54 -0.20 2.41 -14.45
CA GLU A 54 -0.28 0.96 -14.63
C GLU A 54 -0.85 0.26 -13.39
N TRP A 55 -0.42 0.67 -12.21
CA TRP A 55 -0.92 0.12 -10.95
C TRP A 55 -2.41 0.43 -10.75
N ALA A 56 -2.85 1.66 -11.02
CA ALA A 56 -4.26 2.03 -10.97
C ALA A 56 -5.12 1.22 -11.97
N ARG A 57 -4.56 0.85 -13.12
CA ARG A 57 -5.22 -0.03 -14.07
C ARG A 57 -5.36 -1.46 -13.52
N LEU A 58 -4.33 -1.97 -12.84
CA LEU A 58 -4.29 -3.34 -12.33
C LEU A 58 -5.15 -3.52 -11.06
N ASP A 59 -5.21 -2.51 -10.20
CA ASP A 59 -5.99 -2.49 -8.95
C ASP A 59 -7.48 -2.17 -9.19
N SER A 60 -7.97 -2.27 -10.42
CA SER A 60 -9.36 -1.99 -10.73
C SER A 60 -10.28 -2.92 -9.91
N PRO A 61 -11.06 -2.38 -8.94
CA PRO A 61 -11.76 -3.19 -7.94
C PRO A 61 -12.78 -4.14 -8.57
N ASN A 62 -13.36 -3.73 -9.70
CA ASN A 62 -14.28 -4.56 -10.49
C ASN A 62 -13.65 -5.88 -10.94
N ARG A 63 -12.36 -5.88 -11.33
CA ARG A 63 -11.68 -7.09 -11.82
C ARG A 63 -11.36 -8.04 -10.68
N ILE A 64 -10.96 -7.51 -9.52
CA ILE A 64 -10.75 -8.31 -8.30
C ILE A 64 -12.10 -8.91 -7.84
N GLN A 65 -13.17 -8.13 -7.89
CA GLN A 65 -14.52 -8.59 -7.54
C GLN A 65 -15.04 -9.67 -8.49
N GLU A 66 -14.80 -9.55 -9.81
CA GLU A 66 -15.18 -10.58 -10.78
C GLU A 66 -14.40 -11.89 -10.57
N LEU A 67 -13.07 -11.79 -10.30
CA LEU A 67 -12.24 -12.96 -9.98
C LEU A 67 -12.69 -13.63 -8.67
N ALA A 68 -13.03 -12.84 -7.66
CA ALA A 68 -13.58 -13.34 -6.41
C ALA A 68 -14.93 -14.05 -6.63
N GLN A 69 -15.84 -13.49 -7.42
CA GLN A 69 -17.12 -14.12 -7.74
C GLN A 69 -16.97 -15.44 -8.52
N ARG A 70 -15.96 -15.53 -9.39
CA ARG A 70 -15.76 -16.72 -10.25
C ARG A 70 -15.06 -17.87 -9.52
N HIS A 71 -14.08 -17.57 -8.67
CA HIS A 71 -13.22 -18.59 -8.06
C HIS A 71 -13.51 -18.85 -6.58
N LEU A 72 -14.18 -17.93 -5.89
CA LEU A 72 -14.61 -18.09 -4.51
C LEU A 72 -16.11 -18.37 -4.49
N LYS A 73 -16.52 -19.52 -3.94
CA LYS A 73 -17.94 -19.87 -3.72
C LYS A 73 -18.61 -19.03 -2.62
N SER A 74 -17.90 -18.04 -2.06
CA SER A 74 -18.39 -17.17 -1.00
C SER A 74 -19.33 -16.12 -1.57
N LYS A 75 -20.52 -16.01 -0.97
CA LYS A 75 -21.48 -14.95 -1.28
C LYS A 75 -20.88 -13.58 -0.93
N PRO A 76 -21.20 -12.52 -1.68
CA PRO A 76 -20.87 -11.15 -1.28
C PRO A 76 -21.37 -10.90 0.15
N ILE A 77 -20.60 -10.15 0.94
CA ILE A 77 -21.06 -9.70 2.26
C ILE A 77 -22.29 -8.83 2.04
N GLU A 78 -23.43 -9.27 2.58
CA GLU A 78 -24.66 -8.49 2.59
C GLU A 78 -24.67 -7.60 3.84
N VAL A 79 -25.24 -6.39 3.72
CA VAL A 79 -25.28 -5.42 4.82
C VAL A 79 -26.01 -5.98 6.05
N ALA A 80 -26.94 -6.92 5.84
CA ALA A 80 -27.66 -7.63 6.90
C ALA A 80 -26.77 -8.55 7.77
N GLN A 81 -25.51 -8.80 7.38
CA GLN A 81 -24.55 -9.59 8.16
C GLN A 81 -23.80 -8.75 9.20
N PHE A 82 -23.86 -7.42 9.12
CA PHE A 82 -23.33 -6.54 10.15
C PHE A 82 -24.41 -6.36 11.23
N ASP A 83 -24.16 -6.91 12.41
CA ASP A 83 -25.01 -6.68 13.58
C ASP A 83 -24.15 -6.28 14.78
N THR A 84 -24.79 -5.66 15.77
CA THR A 84 -24.14 -5.19 16.99
C THR A 84 -23.81 -6.38 17.88
N LEU A 85 -22.74 -6.30 18.68
CA LEU A 85 -22.29 -7.41 19.53
C LEU A 85 -23.40 -7.91 20.49
N ASP A 86 -24.31 -7.02 20.86
CA ASP A 86 -25.46 -7.31 21.74
C ASP A 86 -26.56 -8.14 21.07
N ASN A 87 -26.57 -8.25 19.73
CA ASN A 87 -27.53 -9.05 18.96
C ASN A 87 -26.97 -10.44 18.58
N LEU A 88 -25.82 -10.85 19.12
CA LEU A 88 -25.31 -12.19 18.87
C LEU A 88 -26.30 -13.23 19.42
N PRO A 89 -26.65 -14.26 18.63
CA PRO A 89 -27.47 -15.35 19.12
C PRO A 89 -26.76 -16.02 20.30
N ASP A 90 -27.55 -16.46 21.29
CA ASP A 90 -27.04 -17.20 22.44
C ASP A 90 -26.16 -18.37 21.99
N ARG A 91 -25.05 -18.56 22.71
CA ARG A 91 -24.08 -19.62 22.41
C ARG A 91 -24.84 -20.95 22.28
N PRO A 92 -24.74 -21.64 21.14
CA PRO A 92 -25.45 -22.90 20.94
C PRO A 92 -25.03 -23.90 22.01
N VAL A 93 -26.01 -24.68 22.46
CA VAL A 93 -25.83 -25.74 23.44
C VAL A 93 -24.68 -26.65 22.98
N PRO A 94 -23.72 -27.02 23.85
CA PRO A 94 -22.61 -27.87 23.47
C PRO A 94 -23.10 -29.10 22.73
N ILE A 95 -22.57 -29.30 21.53
CA ILE A 95 -22.99 -30.34 20.58
C ILE A 95 -22.77 -31.73 21.17
N VAL A 96 -21.89 -31.82 22.17
CA VAL A 96 -21.48 -33.05 22.85
C VAL A 96 -21.64 -32.88 24.37
N PRO A 97 -22.26 -33.84 25.07
CA PRO A 97 -22.35 -33.83 26.53
C PRO A 97 -20.97 -33.83 27.21
N PRO A 98 -20.81 -33.13 28.34
CA PRO A 98 -19.55 -33.15 29.08
C PRO A 98 -19.26 -34.58 29.61
N GLY A 99 -18.10 -35.13 29.24
CA GLY A 99 -17.67 -36.48 29.66
C GLY A 99 -17.53 -37.52 28.54
N THR A 100 -17.72 -37.14 27.28
CA THR A 100 -17.47 -38.03 26.13
C THR A 100 -15.99 -38.32 25.93
N GLN A 101 -15.67 -39.59 25.70
CA GLN A 101 -14.30 -40.10 25.57
C GLN A 101 -13.59 -39.61 24.29
N ASP A 102 -14.34 -39.37 23.22
CA ASP A 102 -13.86 -38.68 22.01
C ASP A 102 -14.85 -37.60 21.56
N PRO A 103 -14.67 -36.35 22.02
CA PRO A 103 -15.54 -35.25 21.65
C PRO A 103 -15.37 -34.79 20.20
N ILE A 104 -14.23 -35.07 19.55
CA ILE A 104 -13.97 -34.65 18.17
C ILE A 104 -14.67 -35.61 17.20
N GLY A 105 -14.57 -36.92 17.43
CA GLY A 105 -15.25 -37.94 16.62
C GLY A 105 -16.77 -37.76 16.59
N ALA A 106 -17.38 -37.50 17.75
CA ALA A 106 -18.83 -37.26 17.87
C ALA A 106 -19.30 -35.98 17.14
N ILE A 107 -18.45 -34.97 17.05
CA ILE A 107 -18.72 -33.74 16.29
C ILE A 107 -18.70 -34.06 14.79
N ILE A 108 -17.69 -34.79 14.31
CA ILE A 108 -17.53 -35.12 12.89
C ILE A 108 -18.71 -35.95 12.38
N GLU A 109 -19.16 -36.95 13.14
CA GLU A 109 -20.30 -37.79 12.77
C GLU A 109 -21.59 -36.98 12.62
N LYS A 110 -21.83 -36.01 13.51
CA LYS A 110 -23.03 -35.16 13.46
C LYS A 110 -23.01 -34.14 12.32
N PHE A 111 -21.84 -33.67 11.91
CA PHE A 111 -21.69 -32.71 10.79
C PHE A 111 -21.47 -33.36 9.43
N ALA A 112 -21.30 -34.69 9.36
CA ALA A 112 -21.18 -35.40 8.10
C ALA A 112 -22.51 -35.47 7.32
N ASP A 113 -23.64 -35.40 8.01
CA ASP A 113 -24.99 -35.56 7.43
C ASP A 113 -25.75 -34.24 7.18
N ASP A 114 -25.37 -33.13 7.82
CA ASP A 114 -26.06 -31.82 7.68
C ASP A 114 -25.28 -30.84 6.78
N GLU A 115 -26.00 -30.20 5.86
CA GLU A 115 -25.51 -29.09 5.04
C GLU A 115 -25.03 -27.95 5.96
N VAL A 116 -23.75 -27.60 5.89
CA VAL A 116 -23.10 -26.62 6.80
C VAL A 116 -23.83 -25.28 6.73
N VAL A 117 -24.70 -25.01 7.71
CA VAL A 117 -25.41 -23.73 7.84
C VAL A 117 -24.43 -22.67 8.34
N THR A 118 -23.81 -21.99 7.38
CA THR A 118 -23.05 -20.75 7.63
C THR A 118 -24.01 -19.61 7.97
N GLY A 119 -23.54 -18.58 8.70
CA GLY A 119 -24.34 -17.43 9.16
C GLY A 119 -24.96 -16.55 8.06
N SER A 120 -24.92 -16.99 6.79
CA SER A 120 -25.56 -16.34 5.64
C SER A 120 -26.99 -16.85 5.37
N VAL A 121 -27.53 -17.75 6.20
CA VAL A 121 -28.92 -18.23 6.09
C VAL A 121 -29.77 -17.51 7.15
N PRO A 122 -30.86 -16.83 6.75
CA PRO A 122 -31.77 -16.21 7.71
C PRO A 122 -32.33 -17.27 8.65
N ALA A 123 -32.24 -17.04 9.95
CA ALA A 123 -32.87 -17.90 10.95
C ALA A 123 -34.37 -18.00 10.66
N ALA A 124 -34.89 -19.22 10.49
CA ALA A 124 -36.32 -19.44 10.28
C ALA A 124 -37.12 -18.77 11.41
N PRO A 125 -38.25 -18.11 11.09
CA PRO A 125 -39.05 -17.42 12.09
C PRO A 125 -39.51 -18.44 13.14
N ARG A 126 -39.14 -18.21 14.41
CA ARG A 126 -39.59 -19.01 15.55
C ARG A 126 -41.12 -18.88 15.64
N GLN A 127 -41.85 -19.85 15.11
CA GLN A 127 -43.28 -19.99 15.40
C GLN A 127 -43.41 -20.21 16.91
N GLY A 128 -44.04 -19.26 17.58
CA GLY A 128 -44.26 -19.30 19.02
C GLY A 128 -45.02 -20.56 19.41
N GLN A 129 -44.39 -21.39 20.23
CA GLN A 129 -45.11 -22.34 21.08
C GLN A 129 -45.80 -21.55 22.19
N ARG A 130 -47.13 -21.49 22.11
CA ARG A 130 -48.02 -21.39 23.27
C ARG A 130 -48.49 -22.80 23.62
#